data_AF-C5F0G1-F1
#
_entry.id   AF-C5F0G1-F1
#
_cell.length_a   1.000
_cell.length_b   1.000
_cell.length_c   1.000
_cell.angle_alpha   90.00
_cell.angle_beta   90.00
_cell.angle_gamma   90.00
#
_symmetry.space_group_name_H-M   'P 1'
#
loop_
_entity.id
_entity.type
_entity.pdbx_description
1 polymer ?
#
loop_
_entity_poly.entity_id
_entity_poly.type
_entity_poly.pdbx_seq_one_letter_code
_entity_poly.pdbx_strand_id
1 'polypeptide(L)'
;MSELLIVVEGQTDRNFIEVYCEFLCIKAEVKSCGGKHNLSSIKDIKRYDRVKIIFDADEDREKAKENILNQLNESFSEDQSKCEIFLLPNNNESGDLETLLKNIATKPHIFECFKQYTKCIESLRKDDSNIELPKKKSIIFAYLECFGLGKISKDSLDDKIFDMNGDYLKPLKDFLSQ
;
A
#
# COMPACT_ATOMS: atom_id res chain seq x y z
N MET A 1 -23.51 -7.92 9.30
CA MET A 1 -22.92 -6.82 8.51
C MET A 1 -21.46 -6.73 8.89
N SER A 2 -20.54 -6.52 7.95
CA SER A 2 -19.16 -6.14 8.27
C SER A 2 -19.22 -4.74 8.89
N GLU A 3 -18.72 -4.60 10.13
CA GLU A 3 -18.73 -3.31 10.83
C GLU A 3 -17.68 -2.34 10.27
N LEU A 4 -16.66 -2.89 9.59
CA LEU A 4 -15.50 -2.16 9.10
C LEU A 4 -15.35 -2.31 7.58
N LEU A 5 -15.34 -1.16 6.89
CA LEU A 5 -14.90 -1.02 5.51
C LEU A 5 -13.49 -0.43 5.49
N ILE A 6 -12.59 -1.05 4.72
CA ILE A 6 -11.29 -0.48 4.40
C ILE A 6 -11.27 -0.12 2.91
N VAL A 7 -11.04 1.15 2.62
CA VAL A 7 -10.90 1.65 1.26
C VAL A 7 -9.43 1.91 0.98
N VAL A 8 -8.93 1.37 -0.13
CA VAL A 8 -7.56 1.51 -0.57
C VAL A 8 -7.49 2.08 -1.98
N GLU A 9 -6.33 2.62 -2.35
CA GLU A 9 -6.14 3.24 -3.65
C GLU A 9 -6.29 2.26 -4.82
N GLY A 10 -5.50 1.17 -4.82
CA GLY A 10 -5.40 0.25 -5.95
C GLY A 10 -5.61 -1.22 -5.60
N GLN A 11 -5.61 -2.06 -6.63
CA GLN A 11 -5.84 -3.50 -6.48
C GLN A 11 -4.68 -4.21 -5.76
N THR A 12 -3.45 -3.70 -5.87
CA THR A 12 -2.29 -4.29 -5.19
C THR A 12 -2.33 -3.99 -3.69
N ASP A 13 -2.70 -2.78 -3.32
CA ASP A 13 -2.96 -2.36 -1.94
C ASP A 13 -4.06 -3.20 -1.33
N ARG A 14 -5.14 -3.43 -2.09
CA ARG A 14 -6.24 -4.28 -1.65
C ARG A 14 -5.75 -5.67 -1.32
N ASN A 15 -5.01 -6.30 -2.23
CA ASN A 15 -4.50 -7.65 -2.01
C ASN A 15 -3.60 -7.72 -0.77
N PHE A 16 -2.72 -6.74 -0.58
CA PHE A 16 -1.86 -6.67 0.60
C PHE A 16 -2.67 -6.50 1.88
N ILE A 17 -3.61 -5.54 1.93
CA ILE A 17 -4.42 -5.24 3.11
C ILE A 17 -5.37 -6.40 3.46
N GLU A 18 -5.98 -7.07 2.47
CA GLU A 18 -6.79 -8.27 2.71
C GLU A 18 -5.95 -9.36 3.38
N VAL A 19 -4.79 -9.64 2.82
CA VAL A 19 -3.84 -10.65 3.33
C VAL A 19 -3.34 -10.26 4.73
N TYR A 20 -3.04 -8.99 4.99
CA TYR A 20 -2.59 -8.53 6.30
C TYR A 20 -3.71 -8.54 7.35
N CYS A 21 -4.95 -8.19 6.97
CA CYS A 21 -6.11 -8.34 7.86
C CYS A 21 -6.33 -9.80 8.26
N GLU A 22 -6.18 -10.74 7.31
CA GLU A 22 -6.25 -12.18 7.62
C GLU A 22 -5.16 -12.60 8.60
N PHE A 23 -3.92 -12.15 8.41
CA PHE A 23 -2.81 -12.38 9.33
C PHE A 23 -3.12 -11.89 10.75
N LEU A 24 -3.71 -10.69 10.86
CA LEU A 24 -4.10 -10.09 12.14
C LEU A 24 -5.44 -10.62 12.70
N CYS A 25 -6.11 -11.55 12.00
CA CYS A 25 -7.45 -12.04 12.33
C CYS A 25 -8.52 -10.94 12.42
N ILE A 26 -8.38 -9.88 11.61
CA ILE A 26 -9.33 -8.75 11.51
C ILE A 26 -10.36 -9.05 10.42
N LYS A 27 -11.65 -8.97 10.77
CA LYS A 27 -12.75 -9.12 9.82
C LYS A 27 -13.14 -7.75 9.26
N ALA A 28 -12.73 -7.47 8.03
CA ALA A 28 -13.07 -6.23 7.31
C ALA A 28 -13.44 -6.54 5.86
N GLU A 29 -14.27 -5.67 5.26
CA GLU A 29 -14.44 -5.64 3.80
C GLU A 29 -13.42 -4.66 3.21
N VAL A 30 -12.59 -5.10 2.26
CA VAL A 30 -11.57 -4.26 1.64
C VAL A 30 -11.95 -3.95 0.19
N LYS A 31 -11.98 -2.67 -0.18
CA LYS A 31 -12.30 -2.21 -1.55
C LYS A 31 -11.22 -1.30 -2.09
N SER A 32 -10.83 -1.54 -3.34
CA SER A 32 -10.01 -0.61 -4.12
C SER A 32 -10.90 0.42 -4.79
N CYS A 33 -10.57 1.71 -4.68
CA CYS A 33 -11.25 2.77 -5.42
C CYS A 33 -10.72 2.95 -6.85
N GLY A 34 -9.62 2.29 -7.22
CA GLY A 34 -9.10 2.30 -8.59
C GLY A 34 -8.33 3.59 -8.91
N GLY A 35 -7.61 4.13 -7.94
CA GLY A 35 -6.76 5.31 -8.05
C GLY A 35 -7.13 6.42 -7.06
N LYS A 36 -6.15 7.25 -6.71
CA LYS A 36 -6.27 8.28 -5.65
C LYS A 36 -7.34 9.34 -5.83
N HIS A 37 -7.93 9.50 -7.01
CA HIS A 37 -8.99 10.48 -7.29
C HIS A 37 -10.39 9.87 -7.41
N ASN A 38 -10.53 8.58 -7.08
CA ASN A 38 -11.74 7.81 -7.33
C ASN A 38 -12.46 7.36 -6.05
N LEU A 39 -12.22 8.01 -4.90
CA LEU A 39 -12.86 7.62 -3.63
C LEU A 39 -14.41 7.65 -3.73
N SER A 40 -14.96 8.58 -4.51
CA SER A 40 -16.39 8.72 -4.81
C SER A 40 -17.02 7.48 -5.47
N SER A 41 -16.22 6.59 -6.05
CA SER A 41 -16.68 5.30 -6.60
C SER A 41 -17.20 4.35 -5.52
N ILE A 42 -16.76 4.50 -4.27
CA ILE A 42 -17.14 3.63 -3.14
C ILE A 42 -18.41 4.16 -2.46
N LYS A 43 -19.54 4.02 -3.15
CA LYS A 43 -20.86 4.47 -2.64
C LYS A 43 -21.30 3.78 -1.35
N ASP A 44 -20.72 2.61 -1.06
CA ASP A 44 -21.05 1.82 0.13
C ASP A 44 -20.55 2.43 1.44
N ILE A 45 -19.67 3.44 1.43
CA ILE A 45 -19.19 4.14 2.64
C ILE A 45 -20.34 4.47 3.61
N LYS A 46 -21.50 4.87 3.08
CA LYS A 46 -22.69 5.24 3.84
C LYS A 46 -23.28 4.09 4.68
N ARG A 47 -23.02 2.83 4.30
CA ARG A 47 -23.60 1.62 4.90
C ARG A 47 -22.79 1.06 6.06
N TYR A 48 -21.58 1.58 6.29
CA TYR A 48 -20.67 1.12 7.33
C TYR A 48 -20.64 2.08 8.50
N ASP A 49 -20.49 1.54 9.70
CA ASP A 49 -20.34 2.33 10.93
C ASP A 49 -18.93 2.90 11.04
N ARG A 50 -17.94 2.19 10.49
CA ARG A 50 -16.52 2.56 10.54
C ARG A 50 -15.86 2.39 9.18
N VAL A 51 -15.13 3.41 8.76
CA VAL A 51 -14.44 3.41 7.47
C VAL A 51 -12.99 3.80 7.69
N LYS A 52 -12.07 2.96 7.23
CA LYS A 52 -10.63 3.26 7.22
C LYS A 52 -10.18 3.47 5.78
N ILE A 53 -9.46 4.55 5.50
CA ILE A 53 -8.94 4.90 4.18
C ILE A 53 -7.43 4.80 4.21
N ILE A 54 -6.85 3.97 3.33
CA ILE A 54 -5.42 3.69 3.27
C ILE A 54 -4.90 3.97 1.87
N PHE A 55 -4.26 5.12 1.69
CA PHE A 55 -3.72 5.57 0.41
C PHE A 55 -2.20 5.76 0.51
N ASP A 56 -1.53 5.86 -0.63
CA ASP A 56 -0.11 6.22 -0.65
C ASP A 56 0.09 7.68 -0.24
N ALA A 57 1.18 7.95 0.47
CA ALA A 57 1.65 9.32 0.70
C ALA A 57 2.28 9.94 -0.55
N ASP A 58 2.64 9.12 -1.55
CA ASP A 58 3.43 9.52 -2.71
C ASP A 58 4.69 10.28 -2.26
N GLU A 59 5.02 11.39 -2.92
CA GLU A 59 6.14 12.27 -2.57
C GLU A 59 5.73 13.32 -1.52
N ASP A 60 4.44 13.65 -1.42
CA ASP A 60 3.90 14.74 -0.61
C ASP A 60 2.68 14.27 0.20
N ARG A 61 2.92 13.98 1.49
CA ARG A 61 1.92 13.53 2.45
C ARG A 61 0.77 14.51 2.63
N GLU A 62 1.07 15.80 2.71
CA GLU A 62 0.05 16.81 3.00
C GLU A 62 -0.90 16.92 1.81
N LYS A 63 -0.35 16.92 0.59
CA LYS A 63 -1.15 16.90 -0.63
C LYS A 63 -1.97 15.62 -0.78
N ALA A 64 -1.41 14.46 -0.45
CA ALA A 64 -2.13 13.19 -0.46
C ALA A 64 -3.32 13.20 0.52
N LYS A 65 -3.09 13.68 1.75
CA LYS A 65 -4.12 13.83 2.78
C LYS A 65 -5.20 14.82 2.37
N GLU A 66 -4.81 15.98 1.86
CA GLU A 66 -5.73 17.02 1.37
C GLU A 66 -6.62 16.48 0.26
N ASN A 67 -6.06 15.72 -0.69
CA ASN A 67 -6.82 15.08 -1.76
C ASN A 67 -7.88 14.10 -1.25
N ILE A 68 -7.59 13.33 -0.18
CA ILE A 68 -8.57 12.43 0.45
C ILE A 68 -9.67 13.25 1.15
N LEU A 69 -9.28 14.27 1.92
CA LEU A 69 -10.21 15.14 2.64
C LEU A 69 -11.15 15.89 1.68
N ASN A 70 -10.64 16.39 0.55
CA ASN A 70 -11.45 17.06 -0.46
C ASN A 70 -12.48 16.10 -1.06
N GLN A 71 -12.09 14.88 -1.42
CA GLN A 71 -13.05 13.89 -1.92
C GLN A 71 -14.10 13.48 -0.89
N LEU A 72 -13.71 13.36 0.38
CA LEU A 72 -14.66 13.13 1.48
C LEU A 72 -15.63 14.29 1.63
N ASN A 73 -15.14 15.54 1.62
CA ASN A 73 -15.98 16.73 1.72
C ASN A 73 -16.98 16.84 0.55
N GLU A 74 -16.55 16.48 -0.66
CA GLU A 74 -17.38 16.58 -1.87
C GLU A 74 -18.43 15.47 -1.97
N SER A 75 -18.07 14.23 -1.62
CA SER A 75 -18.91 13.04 -1.88
C SER A 75 -19.52 12.41 -0.64
N PHE A 76 -18.96 12.67 0.55
CA PHE A 76 -19.23 11.94 1.79
C PHE A 76 -19.20 12.86 3.04
N SER A 77 -19.58 14.13 2.93
CA SER A 77 -19.46 15.12 4.02
C SER A 77 -20.18 14.70 5.32
N GLU A 78 -21.35 14.08 5.21
CA GLU A 78 -22.12 13.56 6.36
C GLU A 78 -21.45 12.35 7.03
N ASP A 79 -20.61 11.64 6.29
CA ASP A 79 -19.95 10.39 6.69
C ASP A 79 -18.47 10.60 7.07
N GLN A 80 -17.96 11.82 6.97
CA GLN A 80 -16.54 12.11 7.22
C GLN A 80 -16.11 11.79 8.65
N SER A 81 -17.00 11.98 9.63
CA SER A 81 -16.71 11.77 11.06
C SER A 81 -16.42 10.32 11.44
N LYS A 82 -16.87 9.35 10.63
CA LYS A 82 -16.59 7.92 10.80
C LYS A 82 -15.43 7.41 9.94
N CYS A 83 -14.80 8.31 9.17
CA CYS A 83 -13.67 7.99 8.31
C CYS A 83 -12.35 8.28 9.02
N GLU A 84 -11.47 7.29 9.08
CA GLU A 84 -10.10 7.43 9.57
C GLU A 84 -9.12 7.30 8.40
N ILE A 85 -8.06 8.10 8.37
CA ILE A 85 -7.09 8.13 7.24
C ILE A 85 -5.73 7.63 7.73
N PHE A 86 -5.14 6.72 6.94
CA PHE A 86 -3.77 6.27 7.06
C PHE A 86 -3.06 6.48 5.73
N LEU A 87 -1.86 7.05 5.77
CA LEU A 87 -1.02 7.16 4.58
C LEU A 87 0.12 6.14 4.64
N LEU A 88 0.23 5.30 3.63
CA LEU A 88 1.40 4.44 3.44
C LEU A 88 2.66 5.30 3.27
N PRO A 89 3.83 4.80 3.70
CA PRO A 89 4.06 3.45 4.17
C PRO A 89 3.68 3.22 5.65
N ASN A 90 3.83 4.20 6.53
CA ASN A 90 3.71 4.00 7.99
C ASN A 90 2.98 5.14 8.72
N ASN A 91 2.23 5.97 7.98
CA ASN A 91 1.54 7.15 8.46
C ASN A 91 2.41 8.26 9.04
N ASN A 92 3.73 8.22 8.81
CA ASN A 92 4.65 9.29 9.19
C ASN A 92 5.54 9.75 8.02
N GLU A 93 5.93 8.85 7.13
CA GLU A 93 6.85 9.12 6.02
C GLU A 93 6.13 9.28 4.68
N SER A 94 6.77 9.96 3.73
CA SER A 94 6.36 9.89 2.32
C SER A 94 6.68 8.50 1.76
N GLY A 95 5.93 8.06 0.76
CA GLY A 95 6.13 6.77 0.11
C GLY A 95 4.82 6.08 -0.24
N ASP A 96 4.94 4.80 -0.49
CA ASP A 96 3.92 3.95 -1.10
C ASP A 96 3.96 2.53 -0.48
N LEU A 97 3.05 1.65 -0.92
CA LEU A 97 3.09 0.24 -0.54
C LEU A 97 4.47 -0.40 -0.82
N GLU A 98 5.08 -0.15 -1.98
CA GLU A 98 6.40 -0.69 -2.30
C GLU A 98 7.48 -0.23 -1.30
N THR A 99 7.38 0.99 -0.77
CA THR A 99 8.24 1.52 0.28
C THR A 99 8.05 0.75 1.59
N LEU A 100 6.80 0.46 1.97
CA LEU A 100 6.51 -0.39 3.13
C LEU A 100 7.12 -1.79 2.96
N LEU A 101 6.87 -2.44 1.83
CA LEU A 101 7.34 -3.81 1.57
C LEU A 101 8.87 -3.93 1.59
N LYS A 102 9.59 -2.89 1.12
CA LYS A 102 11.06 -2.85 1.21
C LYS A 102 11.55 -2.79 2.66
N ASN A 103 10.89 -2.01 3.51
CA ASN A 103 11.30 -1.82 4.90
C ASN A 103 11.03 -3.04 5.78
N ILE A 104 10.04 -3.86 5.41
CA ILE A 104 9.74 -5.12 6.12
C ILE A 104 10.34 -6.35 5.45
N ALA A 105 11.12 -6.20 4.38
CA ALA A 105 11.76 -7.34 3.74
C ALA A 105 12.78 -8.01 4.66
N THR A 106 12.74 -9.33 4.76
CA THR A 106 13.63 -10.14 5.60
C THR A 106 15.02 -10.31 4.98
N LYS A 107 15.13 -10.13 3.65
CA LYS A 107 16.38 -10.21 2.86
C LYS A 107 16.61 -8.90 2.10
N PRO A 108 16.77 -7.75 2.80
CA PRO A 108 16.83 -6.44 2.14
C PRO A 108 18.04 -6.29 1.20
N HIS A 109 19.09 -7.08 1.38
CA HIS A 109 20.26 -7.10 0.50
C HIS A 109 19.94 -7.52 -0.95
N ILE A 110 18.84 -8.24 -1.20
CA ILE A 110 18.39 -8.55 -2.55
C ILE A 110 18.04 -7.25 -3.30
N PHE A 111 17.53 -6.22 -2.62
CA PHE A 111 17.29 -4.92 -3.24
C PHE A 111 18.56 -4.21 -3.68
N GLU A 112 19.71 -4.48 -3.07
CA GLU A 112 20.99 -3.94 -3.55
C GLU A 112 21.39 -4.57 -4.89
N CYS A 113 21.03 -5.82 -5.16
CA CYS A 113 21.18 -6.42 -6.50
C CYS A 113 20.34 -5.66 -7.53
N PHE A 114 19.07 -5.37 -7.21
CA PHE A 114 18.20 -4.61 -8.12
C PHE A 114 18.66 -3.16 -8.31
N LYS A 115 19.26 -2.54 -7.30
CA LYS A 115 19.86 -1.22 -7.41
C LYS A 115 21.04 -1.21 -8.37
N GLN A 116 21.88 -2.25 -8.36
CA GLN A 116 22.97 -2.40 -9.35
C GLN A 116 22.40 -2.63 -10.76
N TYR A 117 21.36 -3.46 -10.88
CA TYR A 117 20.64 -3.64 -12.14
C TYR A 117 20.07 -2.31 -12.67
N THR A 118 19.37 -1.53 -11.85
CA THR A 118 18.86 -0.21 -12.23
C THR A 118 19.98 0.72 -12.67
N LYS A 119 21.11 0.78 -11.96
CA LYS A 119 22.28 1.57 -12.37
C LYS A 119 22.85 1.13 -13.72
N CYS A 120 22.85 -0.18 -14.00
CA CYS A 120 23.25 -0.70 -15.29
C CYS A 120 22.31 -0.19 -16.40
N ILE A 121 21.00 -0.29 -16.22
CA ILE A 121 20.02 0.24 -17.17
C ILE A 121 20.15 1.76 -17.34
N GLU A 122 20.34 2.52 -16.25
CA GLU A 122 20.62 3.97 -16.28
C GLU A 122 21.86 4.30 -17.10
N SER A 123 22.91 3.47 -17.06
CA SER A 123 24.10 3.68 -17.87
C SER A 123 23.81 3.50 -19.37
N LEU A 124 22.97 2.53 -19.74
CA LEU A 124 22.54 2.30 -21.12
C LEU A 124 21.63 3.43 -21.63
N ARG A 125 20.84 4.05 -20.74
CA ARG A 125 20.00 5.20 -21.08
C ARG A 125 20.77 6.42 -21.55
N LYS A 126 22.06 6.52 -21.23
CA LYS A 126 22.92 7.61 -21.71
C LYS A 126 23.08 7.55 -23.23
N ASP A 127 23.03 6.34 -23.80
CA ASP A 127 23.20 6.08 -25.23
C ASP A 127 21.84 5.89 -25.94
N ASP A 128 20.80 5.43 -25.23
CA ASP A 128 19.43 5.32 -25.74
C ASP A 128 18.38 5.76 -24.71
N SER A 129 17.82 6.96 -24.91
CA SER A 129 16.85 7.55 -24.01
C SER A 129 15.49 6.85 -23.99
N ASN A 130 15.21 5.95 -24.95
CA ASN A 130 13.97 5.17 -25.03
C ASN A 130 13.93 4.00 -24.04
N ILE A 131 15.08 3.62 -23.47
CA ILE A 131 15.14 2.58 -22.44
C ILE A 131 14.47 3.10 -21.16
N GLU A 132 13.48 2.38 -20.64
CA GLU A 132 12.80 2.72 -19.39
C GLU A 132 13.52 2.12 -18.17
N LEU A 133 13.45 2.82 -17.03
CA LEU A 133 13.94 2.28 -15.77
C LEU A 133 12.91 1.33 -15.13
N PRO A 134 13.37 0.29 -14.40
CA PRO A 134 12.48 -0.57 -13.64
C PRO A 134 11.62 0.24 -12.65
N LYS A 135 10.31 0.05 -12.70
CA LYS A 135 9.37 0.67 -11.75
C LYS A 135 9.55 0.04 -10.36
N LYS A 136 9.26 0.80 -9.29
CA LYS A 136 9.31 0.30 -7.90
C LYS A 136 8.53 -1.02 -7.73
N LYS A 137 7.35 -1.08 -8.33
CA LYS A 137 6.48 -2.26 -8.33
C LYS A 137 7.16 -3.48 -8.95
N SER A 138 7.81 -3.33 -10.09
CA SER A 138 8.57 -4.40 -10.75
C SER A 138 9.70 -4.94 -9.86
N ILE A 139 10.35 -4.07 -9.09
CA ILE A 139 11.39 -4.48 -8.13
C ILE A 139 10.81 -5.34 -6.99
N ILE A 140 9.61 -5.01 -6.49
CA ILE A 140 8.92 -5.85 -5.49
C ILE A 140 8.54 -7.22 -6.08
N PHE A 141 8.02 -7.26 -7.31
CA PHE A 141 7.72 -8.54 -7.97
C PHE A 141 8.98 -9.38 -8.16
N ALA A 142 10.09 -8.78 -8.61
CA ALA A 142 11.35 -9.50 -8.75
C ALA A 142 11.91 -9.99 -7.39
N TYR A 143 11.70 -9.24 -6.30
CA TYR A 143 12.01 -9.70 -4.95
C TYR A 143 11.20 -10.94 -4.57
N LEU A 144 9.88 -10.93 -4.81
CA LEU A 144 9.00 -12.07 -4.56
C LEU A 144 9.39 -13.31 -5.39
N GLU A 145 9.82 -13.12 -6.64
CA GLU A 145 10.27 -14.19 -7.52
C GLU A 145 11.51 -14.92 -6.98
N CYS A 146 12.36 -14.25 -6.21
CA CYS A 146 13.49 -14.88 -5.52
C CYS A 146 13.05 -15.92 -4.47
N PHE A 147 11.78 -15.91 -4.08
CA PHE A 147 11.15 -16.89 -3.18
C PHE A 147 10.15 -17.80 -3.91
N GLY A 148 10.13 -17.77 -5.25
CA GLY A 148 9.21 -18.57 -6.06
C GLY A 148 7.78 -18.02 -6.11
N LEU A 149 7.55 -16.76 -5.73
CA LEU A 149 6.24 -16.12 -5.74
C LEU A 149 6.12 -15.11 -6.89
N GLY A 150 5.00 -15.15 -7.62
CA GLY A 150 4.73 -14.19 -8.71
C GLY A 150 3.86 -12.99 -8.31
N LYS A 151 3.39 -12.92 -7.06
CA LYS A 151 2.50 -11.85 -6.56
C LYS A 151 2.39 -11.86 -5.04
N ILE A 152 1.96 -10.72 -4.48
CA ILE A 152 1.52 -10.62 -3.09
C ILE A 152 0.29 -11.52 -2.90
N SER A 153 0.35 -12.39 -1.90
CA SER A 153 -0.66 -13.40 -1.57
C SER A 153 -0.47 -13.88 -0.13
N LYS A 154 -1.32 -14.79 0.36
CA LYS A 154 -1.14 -15.38 1.70
C LYS A 154 0.25 -16.01 1.87
N ASP A 155 0.79 -16.64 0.84
CA ASP A 155 2.12 -17.25 0.87
C ASP A 155 3.24 -16.21 1.01
N SER A 156 2.98 -14.94 0.66
CA SER A 156 3.94 -13.84 0.88
C SER A 156 4.01 -13.37 2.33
N LEU A 157 3.09 -13.80 3.21
CA LEU A 157 3.12 -13.56 4.66
C LEU A 157 4.12 -14.45 5.41
N ASP A 158 4.88 -15.29 4.70
CA ASP A 158 5.94 -16.07 5.35
C ASP A 158 6.95 -15.10 5.97
N ASP A 159 7.22 -15.25 7.28
CA ASP A 159 8.24 -14.48 8.02
C ASP A 159 9.66 -14.68 7.44
N LYS A 160 9.83 -15.57 6.46
CA LYS A 160 11.03 -15.68 5.63
C LYS A 160 11.10 -14.67 4.49
N ILE A 161 10.01 -14.01 4.12
CA ILE A 161 9.88 -13.07 2.99
C ILE A 161 9.71 -11.64 3.50
N PHE A 162 8.69 -11.43 4.34
CA PHE A 162 8.40 -10.14 4.98
C PHE A 162 8.24 -10.35 6.50
N ASP A 163 8.84 -9.47 7.29
CA ASP A 163 8.68 -9.41 8.73
C ASP A 163 7.32 -8.77 9.07
N MET A 164 6.28 -9.60 9.11
CA MET A 164 4.90 -9.16 9.34
C MET A 164 4.64 -8.67 10.77
N ASN A 165 5.60 -8.87 11.68
CA ASN A 165 5.57 -8.39 13.06
C ASN A 165 6.57 -7.25 13.33
N GLY A 166 7.30 -6.79 12.32
CA GLY A 166 8.33 -5.78 12.46
C GLY A 166 7.77 -4.42 12.89
N ASP A 167 8.60 -3.63 13.59
CA ASP A 167 8.22 -2.34 14.16
C ASP A 167 7.69 -1.34 13.10
N TYR A 168 8.16 -1.46 11.85
CA TYR A 168 7.73 -0.60 10.75
C TYR A 168 6.25 -0.79 10.37
N LEU A 169 5.67 -1.97 10.64
CA LEU A 169 4.25 -2.29 10.43
C LEU A 169 3.37 -1.92 11.62
N LYS A 170 3.95 -1.59 12.77
CA LYS A 170 3.21 -1.30 14.00
C LYS A 170 2.18 -0.18 13.82
N PRO A 171 2.48 0.96 13.16
CA PRO A 171 1.45 2.00 12.93
C PRO A 171 0.24 1.47 12.16
N LEU A 172 0.46 0.64 11.13
CA LEU A 172 -0.63 0.05 10.35
C LEU A 172 -1.41 -0.97 11.17
N LYS A 173 -0.72 -1.80 11.95
CA LYS A 173 -1.35 -2.78 12.87
C LYS A 173 -2.24 -2.08 13.89
N ASP A 174 -1.72 -1.05 14.55
CA ASP A 174 -2.42 -0.26 15.55
C ASP A 174 -3.62 0.46 14.91
N PHE A 175 -3.45 1.01 13.70
CA PHE A 175 -4.52 1.64 12.95
C PHE A 175 -5.64 0.67 12.58
N LEU A 176 -5.32 -0.55 12.14
CA LEU A 176 -6.32 -1.55 11.75
C LEU A 176 -7.05 -2.18 12.94
N SER A 177 -6.39 -2.28 14.09
CA SER A 177 -6.89 -2.97 15.29
C SER A 177 -7.76 -2.10 16.20
N GLN A 178 -7.69 -0.78 16.05
CA GLN A 178 -8.66 0.16 16.63
C GLN A 178 -10.00 -0.04 15.98
#